data_AF-A0A355Q5L0-F1
#
_entry.id   AF-A0A355Q5L0-F1
#
_cell.length_a   1.000
_cell.length_b   1.000
_cell.length_c   1.000
_cell.angle_alpha   90.00
_cell.angle_beta   90.00
_cell.angle_gamma   90.00
#
_symmetry.space_group_name_H-M   'P 1'
#
loop_
_entity.id
_entity.type
_entity.pdbx_description
1 polymer ?
#
loop_
_entity_poly.entity_id
_entity_poly.type
_entity_poly.pdbx_seq_one_letter_code
_entity_poly.pdbx_strand_id
1 'polypeptide(L)'
;LQQTKTLKSGQIYSFVLEHKNYRINEPDQFLENSLISFFAFLDAENNLHHFNRLAATQPAKTKLNEILQIPSIKKIQIYEVTGASEQEMNSIKVDELNASEQEQVQLLKKLSGTFTVVERSSAKGNEVELEKYLTENMSDYIDSQDLPV
;
A
#
# COMPACT_ATOMS: atom_id res chain seq x y z
N LEU A 1 -4.98 7.78 -10.03
CA LEU A 1 -4.61 6.41 -9.58
C LEU A 1 -5.45 5.37 -10.33
N GLN A 2 -4.91 4.18 -10.62
CA GLN A 2 -5.64 3.10 -11.29
C GLN A 2 -5.72 1.86 -10.40
N GLN A 3 -6.92 1.39 -10.07
CA GLN A 3 -7.08 0.17 -9.27
C GLN A 3 -6.53 -1.04 -10.05
N THR A 4 -5.79 -1.91 -9.37
CA THR A 4 -5.18 -3.09 -9.97
C THR A 4 -5.22 -4.29 -9.02
N LYS A 5 -5.29 -5.50 -9.59
CA LYS A 5 -5.08 -6.77 -8.89
C LYS A 5 -3.68 -7.35 -9.10
N THR A 6 -2.88 -6.67 -9.91
CA THR A 6 -1.58 -7.12 -10.38
C THR A 6 -0.54 -6.07 -10.04
N LEU A 7 0.48 -6.50 -9.32
CA LEU A 7 1.61 -5.69 -8.89
C LEU A 7 2.81 -5.97 -9.78
N LYS A 8 3.40 -4.92 -10.34
CA LYS A 8 4.59 -4.97 -11.20
C LYS A 8 5.73 -4.30 -10.46
N SER A 9 6.82 -5.03 -10.29
CA SER A 9 8.07 -4.48 -9.78
C SER A 9 8.52 -3.27 -10.61
N GLY A 10 9.13 -2.30 -9.95
CA GLY A 10 9.49 -1.02 -10.56
C GLY A 10 8.37 0.03 -10.57
N GLN A 11 7.22 -0.25 -9.93
CA GLN A 11 6.09 0.69 -9.84
C GLN A 11 5.83 1.15 -8.41
N ILE A 12 5.11 2.27 -8.30
CA ILE A 12 4.61 2.81 -7.03
C ILE A 12 3.12 2.51 -6.92
N TYR A 13 2.70 2.11 -5.72
CA TYR A 13 1.34 1.73 -5.40
C TYR A 13 0.83 2.51 -4.19
N SER A 14 -0.47 2.80 -4.20
CA SER A 14 -1.24 3.14 -3.02
C SER A 14 -1.91 1.87 -2.49
N PHE A 15 -1.65 1.55 -1.24
CA PHE A 15 -2.33 0.48 -0.52
C PHE A 15 -3.39 1.10 0.39
N VAL A 16 -4.58 0.52 0.36
CA VAL A 16 -5.69 0.82 1.27
C VAL A 16 -6.16 -0.50 1.86
N LEU A 17 -5.95 -0.67 3.16
CA LEU A 17 -6.27 -1.88 3.91
C LEU A 17 -7.38 -1.55 4.90
N GLU A 18 -8.43 -2.35 4.89
CA GLU A 18 -9.46 -2.33 5.92
C GLU A 18 -9.17 -3.44 6.93
N HIS A 19 -8.95 -3.06 8.18
CA HIS A 19 -8.58 -3.96 9.26
C HIS A 19 -9.67 -3.98 10.33
N LYS A 20 -10.17 -5.17 10.66
CA LYS A 20 -11.15 -5.34 11.74
C LYS A 20 -10.47 -5.11 13.09
N ASN A 21 -10.99 -4.16 13.86
CA ASN A 21 -10.51 -3.90 15.21
C ASN A 21 -11.09 -4.91 16.19
N TYR A 22 -10.30 -5.28 17.20
CA TYR A 22 -10.75 -6.08 18.33
C TYR A 22 -10.37 -5.38 19.63
N ARG A 23 -11.27 -5.46 20.62
CA ARG A 23 -10.97 -5.06 22.00
C ARG A 23 -11.48 -6.12 22.95
N ILE A 24 -10.69 -6.41 23.98
CA ILE A 24 -10.95 -7.48 24.95
C ILE A 24 -12.28 -7.28 25.71
N ASN A 25 -12.79 -6.04 25.80
CA ASN A 25 -13.94 -5.69 26.64
C ASN A 25 -15.09 -4.98 25.92
N GLU A 26 -15.06 -4.86 24.59
CA GLU A 26 -16.15 -4.25 23.81
C GLU A 26 -16.63 -5.26 22.77
N PRO A 27 -17.95 -5.51 22.63
CA PRO A 27 -18.44 -6.41 21.60
C PRO A 27 -18.02 -5.93 20.21
N ASP A 28 -17.45 -6.82 19.39
CA ASP A 28 -16.91 -6.53 18.06
C ASP A 28 -17.85 -5.69 17.16
N GLN A 29 -19.17 -5.87 17.29
CA GLN A 29 -20.18 -5.16 16.47
C GLN A 29 -20.19 -3.64 16.66
N PHE A 30 -19.56 -3.11 17.71
CA PHE A 30 -19.47 -1.68 17.97
C PHE A 30 -18.13 -1.07 17.54
N LEU A 31 -17.17 -1.89 17.12
CA LEU A 31 -15.87 -1.42 16.68
C LEU A 31 -15.90 -1.17 15.18
N GLU A 32 -15.77 0.09 14.79
CA GLU A 32 -15.56 0.45 13.40
C GLU A 32 -14.23 -0.14 12.90
N ASN A 33 -14.19 -0.56 11.64
CA ASN A 33 -12.97 -1.03 11.02
C ASN A 33 -11.96 0.12 10.89
N SER A 34 -10.67 -0.18 11.10
CA SER A 34 -9.60 0.77 10.84
C SER A 34 -9.24 0.77 9.36
N LEU A 35 -9.02 1.95 8.80
CA LEU A 35 -8.42 2.12 7.48
C LEU A 35 -6.93 2.46 7.62
N ILE A 36 -6.09 1.68 6.96
CA ILE A 36 -4.66 1.92 6.85
C ILE A 36 -4.38 2.25 5.38
N SER A 37 -3.79 3.42 5.12
CA SER A 37 -3.40 3.82 3.77
C SER A 37 -1.98 4.33 3.72
N PHE A 38 -1.22 3.85 2.74
CA PHE A 38 0.17 4.26 2.52
C PHE A 38 0.59 4.06 1.06
N PHE A 39 1.66 4.75 0.67
CA PHE A 39 2.30 4.58 -0.63
C PHE A 39 3.59 3.77 -0.51
N ALA A 40 3.85 2.89 -1.48
CA ALA A 40 5.06 2.09 -1.51
C ALA A 40 5.56 1.83 -2.93
N PHE A 41 6.87 1.81 -3.09
CA PHE A 41 7.56 1.32 -4.29
C PHE A 41 7.83 -0.18 -4.16
N LEU A 42 7.50 -0.95 -5.20
CA LEU A 42 7.74 -2.39 -5.23
C LEU A 42 9.07 -2.71 -5.95
N ASP A 43 10.01 -3.32 -5.24
CA ASP A 43 11.27 -3.78 -5.84
C ASP A 43 11.17 -5.17 -6.50
N ALA A 44 12.25 -5.60 -7.15
CA ALA A 44 12.33 -6.89 -7.82
C ALA A 44 12.28 -8.09 -6.84
N GLU A 45 12.58 -7.89 -5.56
CA GLU A 45 12.58 -8.94 -4.53
C GLU A 45 11.22 -9.04 -3.81
N ASN A 46 10.18 -8.36 -4.32
CA ASN A 46 8.87 -8.24 -3.70
C ASN A 46 8.89 -7.54 -2.33
N ASN A 47 9.78 -6.58 -2.14
CA ASN A 47 9.74 -5.68 -0.99
C ASN A 47 9.08 -4.35 -1.36
N LEU A 48 8.32 -3.85 -0.40
CA LEU A 48 7.68 -2.55 -0.39
C LEU A 48 8.60 -1.57 0.32
N HIS A 49 9.02 -0.53 -0.41
CA HIS A 49 9.77 0.60 0.12
C HIS A 49 8.82 1.76 0.34
N HIS A 50 8.72 2.25 1.58
CA HIS A 50 7.74 3.28 1.94
C HIS A 50 8.29 4.24 2.99
N PHE A 51 7.64 5.39 3.13
CA PHE A 51 7.94 6.34 4.20
C PHE A 51 6.74 6.42 5.15
N ASN A 52 6.97 6.10 6.42
CA ASN A 52 5.95 6.23 7.46
C ASN A 52 5.72 7.70 7.89
N ARG A 53 6.73 8.55 7.70
CA ARG A 53 6.75 9.95 8.15
C ARG A 53 7.61 10.80 7.22
N LEU A 54 7.25 12.07 7.05
CA LEU A 54 8.00 13.01 6.23
C LEU A 54 9.43 13.25 6.72
N ALA A 55 9.67 13.19 8.03
CA ALA A 55 10.98 13.41 8.62
C ALA A 55 11.97 12.24 8.41
N ALA A 56 11.51 11.05 8.01
CA ALA A 56 12.37 9.87 7.87
C ALA A 56 13.39 10.05 6.74
N THR A 57 14.68 9.86 6.98
CA THR A 57 15.71 10.11 5.95
C THR A 57 15.84 8.98 4.93
N GLN A 58 15.40 7.77 5.27
CA GLN A 58 15.47 6.58 4.42
C GLN A 58 14.11 5.86 4.38
N PRO A 59 13.77 5.19 3.26
CA PRO A 59 12.56 4.40 3.17
C PRO A 59 12.67 3.17 4.07
N ALA A 60 11.58 2.81 4.73
CA ALA A 60 11.43 1.52 5.37
C ALA A 60 11.23 0.43 4.30
N LYS A 61 11.77 -0.76 4.56
CA LYS A 61 11.64 -1.95 3.71
C LYS A 61 10.75 -2.96 4.44
N THR A 62 9.65 -3.37 3.81
CA THR A 62 8.72 -4.39 4.33
C THR A 62 8.45 -5.40 3.24
N LYS A 63 8.41 -6.69 3.54
CA LYS A 63 8.08 -7.68 2.50
C LYS A 63 6.61 -7.58 2.12
N LEU A 64 6.29 -7.78 0.84
CA LEU A 64 4.90 -7.74 0.38
C LEU A 64 4.01 -8.73 1.14
N ASN A 65 4.50 -9.95 1.39
CA ASN A 65 3.74 -10.96 2.14
C ASN A 65 3.42 -10.54 3.58
N GLU A 66 4.30 -9.80 4.27
CA GLU A 66 4.06 -9.33 5.64
C GLU A 66 2.87 -8.38 5.72
N ILE A 67 2.69 -7.50 4.73
CA ILE A 67 1.52 -6.60 4.64
C ILE A 67 0.25 -7.41 4.36
N LEU A 68 0.34 -8.39 3.47
CA LEU A 68 -0.81 -9.20 3.06
C LEU A 68 -1.24 -10.22 4.13
N GLN A 69 -0.37 -10.52 5.10
CA GLN A 69 -0.62 -11.42 6.22
C GLN A 69 -1.00 -10.69 7.51
N ILE A 70 -1.21 -9.36 7.48
CA ILE A 70 -1.71 -8.66 8.67
C ILE A 70 -3.03 -9.32 9.07
N PRO A 71 -3.14 -9.85 10.31
CA PRO A 71 -4.31 -10.57 10.74
C PRO A 71 -5.54 -9.68 10.65
N SER A 72 -6.70 -10.27 10.35
CA SER A 72 -7.98 -9.55 10.34
C SER A 72 -8.11 -8.40 9.33
N ILE A 73 -7.31 -8.42 8.26
CA ILE A 73 -7.63 -7.67 7.06
C ILE A 73 -8.97 -8.19 6.51
N LYS A 74 -9.94 -7.29 6.37
CA LYS A 74 -11.24 -7.51 5.72
C LYS A 74 -11.16 -7.26 4.22
N LYS A 75 -10.37 -6.27 3.81
CA LYS A 75 -10.32 -5.80 2.42
C LYS A 75 -8.97 -5.19 2.09
N ILE A 76 -8.51 -5.47 0.87
CA ILE A 76 -7.31 -4.88 0.28
C ILE A 76 -7.69 -4.21 -1.03
N GLN A 77 -7.39 -2.92 -1.15
CA GLN A 77 -7.49 -2.17 -2.40
C GLN A 77 -6.12 -1.59 -2.73
N ILE A 78 -5.67 -1.85 -3.96
CA ILE A 78 -4.36 -1.43 -4.43
C ILE A 78 -4.56 -0.62 -5.70
N TYR A 79 -3.86 0.51 -5.77
CA TYR A 79 -3.90 1.40 -6.91
C TYR A 79 -2.50 1.72 -7.41
N GLU A 80 -2.26 1.53 -8.69
CA GLU A 80 -1.02 1.93 -9.34
C GLU A 80 -0.97 3.46 -9.51
N VAL A 81 0.17 4.04 -9.18
CA VAL A 81 0.49 5.45 -9.46
C VAL A 81 0.99 5.54 -10.89
N THR A 82 0.07 5.79 -11.81
CA THR A 82 0.38 5.92 -13.24
C THR A 82 1.15 7.21 -13.53
N GLY A 83 1.82 7.29 -14.69
CA GLY A 83 2.50 8.52 -15.11
C GLY A 83 1.59 9.76 -15.14
N ALA A 84 0.31 9.58 -15.51
CA ALA A 84 -0.68 10.66 -15.43
C ALA A 84 -0.95 11.09 -13.98
N SER A 85 -1.02 10.13 -13.04
CA SER A 85 -1.21 10.42 -11.62
C SER A 85 -0.01 11.15 -11.02
N GLU A 86 1.21 10.83 -11.46
CA GLU A 86 2.43 11.53 -11.02
C GLU A 86 2.48 12.97 -11.56
N GLN A 87 2.06 13.18 -12.81
CA GLN A 87 1.97 14.53 -13.40
C GLN A 87 0.95 15.39 -12.64
N GLU A 88 -0.23 14.83 -12.36
CA GLU A 88 -1.26 15.48 -11.54
C GLU A 88 -0.75 15.79 -10.14
N MET A 89 -0.12 14.83 -9.45
CA MET A 89 0.48 15.05 -8.14
C MET A 89 1.47 16.23 -8.13
N ASN A 90 2.29 16.34 -9.17
CA ASN A 90 3.28 17.42 -9.28
C ASN A 90 2.63 18.80 -9.50
N SER A 91 1.41 18.87 -10.06
CA SER A 91 0.67 20.13 -10.23
C SER A 91 -0.15 20.53 -9.00
N ILE A 92 -0.38 19.61 -8.06
CA ILE A 92 -1.07 19.90 -6.79
C ILE A 92 -0.27 20.93 -5.97
N LYS A 93 -0.93 22.05 -5.68
CA LYS A 93 -0.50 23.03 -4.69
C LYS A 93 -0.82 22.51 -3.30
N VAL A 94 0.21 22.07 -2.60
CA VAL A 94 0.07 21.38 -1.31
C VAL A 94 -0.62 22.28 -0.28
N ASP A 95 -0.33 23.58 -0.27
CA ASP A 95 -0.87 24.52 0.72
C ASP A 95 -2.38 24.73 0.64
N GLU A 96 -3.03 24.29 -0.45
CA GLU A 96 -4.49 24.37 -0.64
C GLU A 96 -5.23 23.13 -0.09
N LEU A 97 -4.50 22.09 0.36
CA LEU A 97 -5.05 20.85 0.91
C LEU A 97 -5.19 20.87 2.43
N ASN A 98 -5.97 19.96 3.00
CA ASN A 98 -5.99 19.76 4.45
C ASN A 98 -4.71 19.08 4.95
N ALA A 99 -4.38 19.19 6.25
CA ALA A 99 -3.11 18.71 6.80
C ALA A 99 -2.83 17.21 6.51
N SER A 100 -3.87 16.36 6.52
CA SER A 100 -3.71 14.93 6.24
C SER A 100 -3.40 14.68 4.76
N GLU A 101 -4.10 15.37 3.85
CA GLU A 101 -3.86 15.30 2.41
C GLU A 101 -2.49 15.88 2.04
N GLN A 102 -2.07 16.96 2.72
CA GLN A 102 -0.74 17.55 2.56
C GLN A 102 0.35 16.52 2.86
N GLU A 103 0.25 15.83 4.00
CA GLU A 103 1.23 14.82 4.38
C GLU A 103 1.27 13.67 3.37
N GLN A 104 0.12 13.16 2.93
CA GLN A 104 0.04 12.08 1.95
C GLN A 104 0.65 12.46 0.60
N VAL A 105 0.34 13.66 0.07
CA VAL A 105 0.91 14.15 -1.19
C VAL A 105 2.41 14.36 -1.06
N GLN A 106 2.89 14.89 0.07
CA GLN A 106 4.33 15.08 0.29
C GLN A 106 5.07 13.74 0.44
N LEU A 107 4.47 12.74 1.09
CA LEU A 107 5.02 11.39 1.17
C LEU A 107 5.13 10.73 -0.20
N LEU A 108 4.10 10.87 -1.04
CA LEU A 108 4.13 10.36 -2.41
C LEU A 108 5.19 11.08 -3.25
N LYS A 109 5.26 12.42 -3.19
CA LYS A 109 6.30 13.21 -3.88
C LYS A 109 7.70 12.78 -3.46
N LYS A 110 7.91 12.57 -2.16
CA LYS A 110 9.18 12.09 -1.61
C LYS A 110 9.53 10.69 -2.10
N LEU A 111 8.57 9.78 -2.10
CA LEU A 111 8.75 8.42 -2.60
C LEU A 111 9.11 8.43 -4.09
N SER A 112 8.37 9.18 -4.90
CA SER A 112 8.64 9.35 -6.33
C SER A 112 10.00 10.00 -6.61
N GLY A 113 10.45 10.93 -5.76
CA GLY A 113 11.77 11.55 -5.85
C GLY A 113 12.91 10.64 -5.37
N THR A 114 12.64 9.68 -4.48
CA THR A 114 13.63 8.71 -3.99
C THR A 114 13.85 7.58 -5.01
N PHE A 115 12.78 7.09 -5.62
CA PHE A 115 12.83 6.04 -6.63
C PHE A 115 12.63 6.65 -8.01
N THR A 116 13.71 7.09 -8.64
CA THR A 116 13.68 7.76 -9.94
C THR A 116 13.47 6.77 -11.08
N VAL A 117 13.43 7.28 -12.32
CA VAL A 117 13.31 6.45 -13.53
C VAL A 117 14.40 5.37 -13.60
N VAL A 118 15.60 5.63 -13.07
CA VAL A 118 16.72 4.68 -13.07
C VAL A 118 16.43 3.51 -12.13
N GLU A 119 16.14 3.79 -10.85
CA GLU A 119 15.83 2.74 -9.85
C GLU A 119 14.61 1.93 -10.28
N ARG A 120 13.55 2.61 -10.74
CA ARG A 120 12.32 1.97 -11.22
C ARG A 120 12.60 1.04 -12.40
N SER A 121 13.40 1.46 -13.36
CA SER A 121 13.71 0.64 -14.53
C SER A 121 14.57 -0.57 -14.16
N SER A 122 15.51 -0.41 -13.23
CA SER A 122 16.35 -1.51 -12.75
C SER A 122 15.60 -2.57 -11.95
N ALA A 123 14.48 -2.19 -11.33
CA ALA A 123 13.64 -3.09 -10.54
C ALA A 123 12.57 -3.82 -11.36
N LYS A 124 12.36 -3.48 -12.65
CA LYS A 124 11.36 -4.15 -13.49
C LYS A 124 11.73 -5.60 -13.77
N GLY A 125 10.74 -6.48 -13.80
CA GLY A 125 10.90 -7.84 -14.30
C GLY A 125 9.98 -8.87 -13.65
N ASN A 126 9.48 -8.57 -12.45
CA ASN A 126 8.57 -9.41 -11.70
C ASN A 126 7.15 -8.84 -11.68
N GLU A 127 6.18 -9.73 -11.83
CA GLU A 127 4.76 -9.45 -11.77
C GLU A 127 4.11 -10.42 -10.77
N VAL A 128 3.28 -9.87 -9.89
CA VAL A 128 2.63 -10.58 -8.81
C VAL A 128 1.13 -10.35 -8.93
N GLU A 129 0.39 -11.42 -9.23
CA GLU A 129 -1.06 -11.42 -9.13
C GLU A 129 -1.47 -11.63 -7.67
N LEU A 130 -2.23 -10.69 -7.10
CA LEU A 130 -2.52 -10.67 -5.66
C LEU A 130 -3.22 -11.93 -5.18
N GLU A 131 -4.24 -12.41 -5.87
CA GLU A 131 -5.02 -13.59 -5.46
C GLU A 131 -4.15 -14.85 -5.41
N LYS A 132 -3.30 -15.03 -6.44
CA LYS A 132 -2.33 -16.12 -6.48
C LYS A 132 -1.30 -16.01 -5.37
N TYR A 133 -0.74 -14.81 -5.17
CA TYR A 133 0.27 -14.58 -4.15
C TYR A 133 -0.27 -14.75 -2.73
N LEU A 134 -1.51 -14.32 -2.49
CA LEU A 134 -2.24 -14.58 -1.24
C LEU A 134 -2.41 -16.08 -1.03
N THR A 135 -2.87 -16.82 -2.04
CA THR A 135 -3.05 -18.28 -1.94
C THR A 135 -1.74 -19.01 -1.64
N GLU A 136 -0.63 -18.58 -2.22
CA GLU A 136 0.69 -19.21 -2.04
C GLU A 136 1.36 -18.85 -0.70
N ASN A 137 1.01 -17.71 -0.10
CA ASN A 137 1.70 -17.18 1.08
C ASN A 137 0.81 -17.08 2.33
N MET A 138 -0.52 -17.20 2.23
CA MET A 138 -1.39 -17.21 3.39
C MET A 138 -1.37 -18.61 4.02
N SER A 139 -0.85 -18.70 5.25
CA SER A 139 -1.12 -19.82 6.14
C SER A 139 -2.56 -19.68 6.62
N ASP A 140 -3.42 -20.65 6.27
CA ASP A 140 -4.75 -21.13 6.78
C ASP A 140 -5.57 -20.32 7.83
N TYR A 141 -5.26 -19.08 8.12
CA TYR A 141 -5.91 -18.25 9.14
C TYR A 141 -6.79 -17.20 8.49
N ILE A 142 -7.67 -17.67 7.62
CA ILE A 142 -8.92 -16.96 7.37
C ILE A 142 -9.93 -17.63 8.28
N ASP A 143 -10.42 -16.88 9.28
CA ASP A 143 -11.60 -17.29 10.02
C ASP A 143 -12.69 -17.57 8.98
N SER A 144 -13.09 -18.83 8.85
CA SER A 144 -13.83 -19.37 7.70
C SER A 144 -15.25 -18.78 7.51
N GLN A 145 -15.59 -17.74 8.26
CA GLN A 145 -16.90 -17.10 8.33
C GLN A 145 -16.96 -15.75 7.60
N ASP A 146 -15.85 -15.23 7.06
CA ASP A 146 -15.78 -13.87 6.50
C ASP A 146 -15.46 -13.79 4.99
N LEU A 147 -15.41 -14.91 4.26
CA LEU A 147 -15.38 -14.89 2.80
C LEU A 147 -16.81 -14.96 2.25
N PRO A 148 -17.27 -13.99 1.43
CA PRO A 148 -18.53 -14.13 0.73
C PRO A 148 -18.42 -15.27 -0.28
N VAL A 149 -19.43 -16.17 -0.25
CA VAL A 149 -19.69 -17.17 -1.29
C VAL A 149 -20.04 -16.48 -2.61
#